data_AF-A0A7J7I5H7-F1
#
_entry.id   AF-A0A7J7I5H7-F1
#
_cell.length_a   1.000
_cell.length_b   1.000
_cell.length_c   1.000
_cell.angle_alpha   90.00
_cell.angle_beta   90.00
_cell.angle_gamma   90.00
#
_symmetry.space_group_name_H-M   'P 1'
#
loop_
_entity.id
_entity.type
_entity.pdbx_description
1 polymer ?
#
loop_
_entity_poly.entity_id
_entity_poly.type
_entity_poly.pdbx_seq_one_letter_code
_entity_poly.pdbx_strand_id
1 'polypeptide(L)'
;MSSSSRKAKNMNNNPIYKNPNSPIESRIKDLLSRMTLSEKIGQITQTDQPVHAGGGGPFEKATSSDWIYMIDRFQNAALESRLGIPLLYGTDAVHGNNNVYGATVFPHNIRLGATRYHYRKIKF
;
A
#
# COMPACT_ATOMS: atom_id res chain seq x y z
N MET A 1 2.52 12.80 56.69
CA MET A 1 3.68 13.51 56.09
C MET A 1 4.72 12.47 55.66
N SER A 2 5.44 12.76 54.56
CA SER A 2 6.47 11.95 53.89
C SER A 2 5.91 10.83 52.97
N SER A 3 5.62 11.07 51.69
CA SER A 3 6.51 11.35 50.54
C SER A 3 7.47 10.21 50.20
N SER A 4 7.16 9.46 49.14
CA SER A 4 8.20 8.96 48.23
C SER A 4 7.63 8.83 46.81
N SER A 5 7.91 9.89 46.05
CA SER A 5 7.69 10.03 44.62
C SER A 5 8.43 8.94 43.85
N ARG A 6 7.70 8.06 43.15
CA ARG A 6 8.28 7.26 42.06
C ARG A 6 8.13 8.03 40.75
N LYS A 7 9.21 8.78 40.47
CA LYS A 7 9.84 9.07 39.18
C LYS A 7 8.96 8.99 37.92
N ALA A 8 8.85 10.16 37.29
CA ALA A 8 8.40 10.42 35.93
C ALA A 8 8.73 9.30 34.93
N LYS A 9 7.69 8.75 34.30
CA LYS A 9 7.79 7.97 33.07
C LYS A 9 7.12 8.76 31.95
N ASN A 10 7.72 9.89 31.59
CA ASN A 10 7.35 10.64 30.39
C ASN A 10 8.55 10.62 29.45
N MET A 11 8.83 9.45 28.88
CA MET A 11 9.80 9.31 27.79
C MET A 11 9.03 9.41 26.48
N ASN A 12 9.20 10.52 25.78
CA ASN A 12 8.81 10.79 24.39
C ASN A 12 7.78 9.81 23.81
N ASN A 13 6.52 10.17 23.98
CA ASN A 13 5.33 9.36 23.70
C ASN A 13 5.04 9.15 22.20
N ASN A 14 6.06 9.23 21.34
CA ASN A 14 5.91 9.12 19.89
C ASN A 14 6.27 7.69 19.43
N PRO A 15 5.38 6.97 18.72
CA PRO A 15 5.66 5.60 18.29
C PRO A 15 6.87 5.51 17.35
N ILE A 16 7.75 4.52 17.57
CA ILE A 16 8.95 4.29 16.74
C ILE A 16 8.55 3.98 15.30
N TYR A 17 7.45 3.25 15.09
CA TYR A 17 6.98 2.90 13.74
C TYR A 17 6.67 4.10 12.85
N LYS A 18 6.34 5.26 13.45
CA LYS A 18 6.09 6.54 12.75
C LYS A 18 7.35 7.34 12.44
N ASN A 19 8.51 6.98 13.01
CA ASN A 19 9.77 7.67 12.74
C ASN A 19 10.39 7.16 11.42
N PRO A 20 10.49 7.98 10.36
CA PRO A 20 11.08 7.55 9.08
C PRO A 20 12.58 7.27 9.18
N ASN A 21 13.28 7.82 10.18
CA ASN A 21 14.73 7.65 10.38
C ASN A 21 15.09 6.40 11.19
N SER A 22 14.10 5.69 11.76
CA SER A 22 14.34 4.45 12.49
C SER A 22 14.56 3.27 11.52
N PRO A 23 15.40 2.27 11.86
CA PRO A 23 15.53 1.06 11.07
C PRO A 23 14.19 0.37 10.82
N ILE A 24 14.00 -0.19 9.62
CA ILE A 24 12.73 -0.82 9.20
C ILE A 24 12.31 -1.91 10.19
N GLU A 25 13.23 -2.79 10.59
CA GLU A 25 12.95 -3.86 11.56
C GLU A 25 12.47 -3.34 12.92
N SER A 26 13.04 -2.21 13.38
CA SER A 26 12.58 -1.56 14.62
C SER A 26 11.16 -1.00 14.48
N ARG A 27 10.83 -0.44 13.31
CA ARG A 27 9.48 0.05 13.01
C ARG A 27 8.46 -1.09 12.92
N ILE A 28 8.82 -2.19 12.27
CA ILE A 28 7.97 -3.40 12.17
C ILE A 28 7.71 -3.97 13.56
N LYS A 29 8.77 -4.18 14.37
CA LYS A 29 8.64 -4.74 15.72
C LYS A 29 7.77 -3.86 16.63
N ASP A 30 7.97 -2.54 16.61
CA ASP A 30 7.16 -1.61 17.38
C ASP A 30 5.69 -1.63 16.91
N LEU A 31 5.43 -1.63 15.61
CA LEU A 31 4.07 -1.70 15.05
C LEU A 31 3.35 -3.00 15.42
N LEU A 32 3.98 -4.16 15.17
CA LEU A 32 3.40 -5.47 15.47
C LEU A 32 3.10 -5.65 16.96
N SER A 33 3.91 -5.05 17.84
CA SER A 33 3.69 -5.06 19.30
C SER A 33 2.45 -4.28 19.72
N ARG A 34 2.02 -3.32 18.90
CA ARG A 34 0.86 -2.44 19.16
C ARG A 34 -0.42 -2.93 18.52
N MET A 35 -0.35 -3.90 17.60
CA MET A 35 -1.51 -4.42 16.87
C MET A 35 -2.31 -5.42 17.70
N THR A 36 -3.62 -5.26 17.68
CA THR A 36 -4.62 -6.26 18.07
C THR A 36 -4.64 -7.42 17.07
N LEU A 37 -5.29 -8.53 17.44
CA LEU A 37 -5.48 -9.64 16.51
C LEU A 37 -6.27 -9.22 15.26
N SER A 38 -7.35 -8.45 15.43
CA SER A 38 -8.16 -7.97 14.30
C SER A 38 -7.36 -7.08 13.35
N GLU A 39 -6.48 -6.23 13.86
CA GLU A 39 -5.60 -5.41 13.00
C GLU A 39 -4.58 -6.28 12.26
N LYS A 40 -4.07 -7.36 12.86
CA LYS A 40 -3.16 -8.31 12.18
C LYS A 40 -3.88 -9.08 11.07
N ILE A 41 -5.10 -9.55 11.34
CA ILE A 41 -5.96 -10.19 10.34
C ILE A 41 -6.27 -9.20 9.21
N GLY A 42 -6.55 -7.94 9.55
CA GLY A 42 -6.78 -6.88 8.56
C GLY A 42 -5.61 -6.70 7.59
N GLN A 43 -4.36 -6.82 8.04
CA GLN A 43 -3.18 -6.69 7.16
C GLN A 43 -3.01 -7.82 6.14
N ILE A 44 -3.55 -9.02 6.42
CA ILE A 44 -3.49 -10.16 5.50
C ILE A 44 -4.78 -10.33 4.68
N THR A 45 -5.70 -9.36 4.77
CA THR A 45 -6.99 -9.40 4.08
C THR A 45 -6.97 -8.38 2.94
N GLN A 46 -7.05 -8.87 1.71
CA GLN A 46 -7.25 -8.04 0.52
C GLN A 46 -8.71 -8.17 0.09
N THR A 47 -9.47 -7.07 0.15
CA THR A 47 -10.87 -7.04 -0.28
C THR A 47 -10.99 -6.42 -1.66
N ASP A 48 -11.84 -6.99 -2.50
CA ASP A 48 -12.22 -6.35 -3.76
C ASP A 48 -13.06 -5.10 -3.51
N GLN A 49 -12.99 -4.16 -4.45
CA GLN A 49 -13.89 -3.02 -4.49
C GLN A 49 -15.33 -3.50 -4.70
N PRO A 50 -16.33 -2.96 -3.98
CA PRO A 50 -17.71 -3.44 -4.03
C PRO A 50 -18.37 -3.35 -5.41
N VAL A 51 -17.76 -2.63 -6.35
CA VAL A 51 -18.28 -2.43 -7.71
C VAL A 51 -17.62 -3.29 -8.79
N HIS A 52 -16.39 -3.81 -8.62
CA HIS A 52 -15.78 -4.68 -9.63
C HIS A 52 -14.70 -5.59 -9.05
N ALA A 53 -15.00 -6.89 -8.96
CA ALA A 53 -13.98 -7.93 -8.81
C ALA A 53 -13.17 -8.05 -10.11
N GLY A 54 -11.84 -8.07 -10.03
CA GLY A 54 -10.97 -8.51 -11.14
C GLY A 54 -10.75 -7.53 -12.30
N GLY A 55 -10.60 -6.23 -12.04
CA GLY A 55 -10.02 -5.29 -13.02
C GLY A 55 -10.91 -4.12 -13.46
N GLY A 56 -12.07 -3.91 -12.85
CA GLY A 56 -12.89 -2.73 -13.14
C GLY A 56 -12.37 -1.47 -12.45
N GLY A 57 -12.48 -0.33 -13.14
CA GLY A 57 -12.21 0.99 -12.55
C GLY A 57 -13.37 1.54 -11.72
N PRO A 58 -13.23 2.76 -11.17
CA PRO A 58 -14.28 3.43 -10.41
C PRO A 58 -15.64 3.44 -11.13
N PHE A 59 -15.59 3.66 -12.45
CA PHE A 59 -16.72 3.63 -13.39
C PHE A 59 -16.17 3.53 -14.84
N GLU A 60 -17.04 3.39 -15.83
CA GLU A 60 -16.65 3.31 -17.24
C GLU A 60 -15.88 4.56 -17.68
N LYS A 61 -14.75 4.37 -18.39
CA LYS A 61 -13.88 5.45 -18.89
C LYS A 61 -13.32 6.39 -17.79
N ALA A 62 -13.19 5.90 -16.56
CA ALA A 62 -12.55 6.66 -15.47
C ALA A 62 -11.12 7.10 -15.84
N THR A 63 -10.86 8.40 -15.66
CA THR A 63 -9.56 9.04 -15.92
C THR A 63 -8.59 8.80 -14.76
N SER A 64 -7.31 9.10 -14.96
CA SER A 64 -6.31 9.02 -13.89
C SER A 64 -6.70 9.81 -12.63
N SER A 65 -7.34 10.98 -12.79
CA SER A 65 -7.78 11.81 -11.66
C SER A 65 -8.90 11.15 -10.86
N ASP A 66 -9.81 10.43 -11.51
CA ASP A 66 -10.90 9.70 -10.85
C ASP A 66 -10.35 8.53 -10.01
N TRP A 67 -9.33 7.84 -10.55
CA TRP A 67 -8.60 6.79 -9.83
C TRP A 67 -7.88 7.33 -8.60
N ILE A 68 -7.18 8.46 -8.73
CA ILE A 68 -6.49 9.12 -7.61
C ILE A 68 -7.51 9.51 -6.53
N TYR A 69 -8.62 10.14 -6.93
CA TYR A 69 -9.67 10.54 -5.99
C TYR A 69 -10.23 9.33 -5.21
N MET A 70 -10.51 8.22 -5.89
CA MET A 70 -10.98 7.00 -5.24
C MET A 70 -9.94 6.43 -4.26
N ILE A 71 -8.68 6.31 -4.68
CA ILE A 71 -7.60 5.74 -3.85
C ILE A 71 -7.33 6.62 -2.62
N ASP A 72 -7.33 7.95 -2.79
CA ASP A 72 -7.15 8.89 -1.69
C ASP A 72 -8.26 8.76 -0.65
N ARG A 73 -9.50 8.51 -1.07
CA ARG A 73 -10.62 8.26 -0.14
C ARG A 73 -10.40 7.01 0.71
N PHE A 74 -9.94 5.91 0.11
CA PHE A 74 -9.62 4.70 0.87
C PHE A 74 -8.41 4.90 1.78
N GLN A 75 -7.39 5.59 1.27
CA GLN A 75 -6.18 5.86 2.02
C GLN A 75 -6.45 6.74 3.25
N ASN A 76 -7.25 7.80 3.10
CA ASN A 76 -7.64 8.65 4.21
C ASN A 76 -8.41 7.87 5.27
N ALA A 77 -9.36 7.02 4.88
CA ALA A 77 -10.07 6.15 5.82
C ALA A 77 -9.14 5.19 6.58
N ALA A 78 -8.12 4.65 5.92
CA ALA A 78 -7.12 3.79 6.57
C ALA A 78 -6.21 4.57 7.54
N LEU A 79 -5.84 5.79 7.18
CA LEU A 79 -5.01 6.68 8.02
C LEU A 79 -5.76 7.19 9.25
N GLU A 80 -7.09 7.30 9.19
CA GLU A 80 -7.97 7.61 10.34
C GLU A 80 -8.08 6.45 11.36
N SER A 81 -7.65 5.24 11.00
CA SER A 81 -7.63 4.11 11.93
C SER A 81 -6.68 4.35 13.12
N ARG A 82 -6.90 3.60 14.20
CA ARG A 82 -6.14 3.74 15.46
C ARG A 82 -4.61 3.75 15.29
N LEU A 83 -4.09 2.91 14.39
CA LEU A 83 -2.65 2.83 14.11
C LEU A 83 -2.23 3.61 12.86
N GLY A 84 -3.18 4.06 12.03
CA GLY A 84 -2.93 4.79 10.79
C GLY A 84 -2.01 4.03 9.84
N ILE A 85 -2.23 2.72 9.68
CA ILE A 85 -1.44 1.90 8.76
C ILE A 85 -1.97 2.16 7.34
N PRO A 86 -1.13 2.65 6.39
CA PRO A 86 -1.57 2.94 5.03
C PRO A 86 -1.97 1.67 4.28
N LEU A 87 -2.90 1.78 3.34
CA LEU A 87 -3.22 0.70 2.41
C LEU A 87 -2.19 0.62 1.29
N LEU A 88 -2.01 -0.59 0.78
CA LEU A 88 -1.37 -0.85 -0.49
C LEU A 88 -2.45 -1.22 -1.51
N TYR A 89 -2.59 -0.44 -2.57
CA TYR A 89 -3.60 -0.67 -3.61
C TYR A 89 -2.98 -1.44 -4.79
N GLY A 90 -3.48 -2.65 -5.06
CA GLY A 90 -3.07 -3.47 -6.20
C GLY A 90 -3.94 -3.23 -7.43
N THR A 91 -3.33 -3.30 -8.62
CA THR A 91 -4.05 -3.30 -9.91
C THR A 91 -3.30 -4.17 -10.93
N ASP A 92 -4.03 -4.84 -11.81
CA ASP A 92 -3.48 -5.67 -12.88
C ASP A 92 -2.99 -4.81 -14.05
N ALA A 93 -1.87 -4.12 -13.86
CA ALA A 93 -1.18 -3.32 -14.89
C ALA A 93 -0.24 -4.20 -15.75
N VAL A 94 -0.80 -5.20 -16.43
CA VAL A 94 -0.03 -6.30 -17.06
C VAL A 94 0.52 -5.97 -18.45
N HIS A 95 0.07 -4.88 -19.06
CA HIS A 95 0.54 -4.40 -20.37
C HIS A 95 0.39 -2.88 -20.49
N GLY A 96 0.86 -2.17 -19.47
CA GLY A 96 0.52 -0.77 -19.21
C GLY A 96 -0.52 -0.68 -18.11
N ASN A 97 -0.93 0.53 -17.73
CA ASN A 97 -2.01 0.71 -16.75
C ASN A 97 -3.38 0.53 -17.42
N ASN A 98 -3.65 -0.70 -17.88
CA ASN A 98 -4.72 -1.03 -18.83
C ASN A 98 -6.15 -0.78 -18.32
N ASN A 99 -6.34 -0.58 -17.01
CA ASN A 99 -7.65 -0.26 -16.44
C ASN A 99 -7.93 1.26 -16.40
N VAL A 100 -6.93 2.11 -16.65
CA VAL A 100 -7.09 3.58 -16.68
C VAL A 100 -7.42 4.04 -18.09
N TYR A 101 -8.51 4.77 -18.25
CA TYR A 101 -8.91 5.30 -19.54
C TYR A 101 -7.88 6.29 -20.08
N GLY A 102 -7.49 6.11 -21.35
CA GLY A 102 -6.49 6.94 -22.01
C GLY A 102 -5.03 6.58 -21.68
N ALA A 103 -4.78 5.58 -20.83
CA ALA A 103 -3.42 5.09 -20.60
C ALA A 103 -2.86 4.38 -21.85
N THR A 104 -1.54 4.45 -22.03
CA THR A 104 -0.86 3.68 -23.07
C THR A 104 -1.00 2.19 -22.81
N VAL A 105 -1.49 1.46 -23.82
CA VAL A 105 -1.59 0.00 -23.80
C VAL A 105 -0.49 -0.58 -24.67
N PHE A 106 0.42 -1.32 -24.03
CA PHE A 106 1.51 -2.02 -24.70
C PHE A 106 1.03 -3.35 -25.28
N PRO A 107 1.78 -3.93 -26.23
CA PRO A 107 1.54 -5.31 -26.64
C PRO A 107 1.60 -6.28 -25.46
N HIS A 108 0.72 -7.29 -25.45
CA HIS A 108 0.79 -8.36 -24.47
C HIS A 108 2.13 -9.11 -24.53
N ASN A 109 2.47 -9.76 -23.41
CA ASN A 109 3.77 -10.42 -23.17
C ASN A 109 4.23 -11.35 -24.31
N ILE A 110 3.31 -12.08 -24.97
CA ILE A 110 3.67 -12.93 -26.12
C ILE A 110 4.28 -12.12 -27.28
N ARG A 111 3.74 -10.94 -27.58
CA ARG A 111 4.26 -10.06 -28.63
C ARG A 111 5.55 -9.37 -28.19
N LEU A 112 5.68 -9.02 -26.91
CA LEU A 112 6.95 -8.53 -26.36
C LEU A 112 8.06 -9.59 -26.51
N GLY A 113 7.77 -10.85 -26.21
CA GLY A 113 8.69 -11.98 -26.42
C GLY A 113 9.09 -12.14 -27.90
N ALA A 114 8.16 -11.92 -28.83
CA ALA A 114 8.41 -11.96 -30.27
C ALA A 114 9.44 -10.92 -30.77
N THR A 115 9.63 -9.81 -30.06
CA THR A 115 10.60 -8.76 -30.46
C THR A 115 12.07 -9.20 -30.32
N ARG A 116 12.36 -10.24 -29.52
CA ARG A 116 13.72 -10.72 -29.20
C ARG A 116 14.66 -9.64 -28.65
N TYR A 117 14.13 -8.53 -28.12
CA TYR A 117 14.93 -7.38 -27.73
C TYR A 117 15.96 -7.70 -26.62
N HIS A 118 15.62 -8.56 -25.66
CA HIS A 118 16.53 -8.92 -24.56
C HIS A 118 17.64 -9.93 -24.96
N TYR A 119 17.42 -10.75 -26.00
CA TYR A 119 18.35 -11.82 -26.40
C TYR A 119 19.55 -11.35 -27.25
N ARG A 120 19.60 -10.07 -27.66
CA ARG A 120 20.71 -9.54 -28.47
C ARG A 120 22.02 -9.29 -27.71
N LYS A 121 22.04 -9.41 -26.37
CA LYS A 121 23.24 -9.19 -25.54
C LYS A 121 24.03 -10.45 -25.16
N ILE A 122 23.56 -11.64 -25.50
CA ILE A 122 24.29 -12.89 -25.29
C ILE A 122 24.81 -13.35 -26.65
N LYS A 123 26.04 -12.96 -26.96
CA LYS A 123 26.83 -13.58 -28.04
C LYS A 123 27.79 -14.56 -27.37
N PHE A 124 27.73 -15.82 -27.79
CA PHE A 124 28.85 -16.75 -27.64
C PHE A 124 29.96 -16.34 -28.60
#